data_AF-M0CNL4-F1
#
_entry.id   AF-M0CNL4-F1
#
_cell.length_a   1.000
_cell.length_b   1.000
_cell.length_c   1.000
_cell.angle_alpha   90.00
_cell.angle_beta   90.00
_cell.angle_gamma   90.00
#
_symmetry.space_group_name_H-M   'P 1'
#
loop_
_entity.id
_entity.type
_entity.pdbx_description
1 polymer ?
#
loop_
_entity_poly.entity_id
_entity_poly.type
_entity_poly.pdbx_seq_one_letter_code
_entity_poly.pdbx_strand_id
1 'polypeptide(L)'
;MTENHEYETPSAGTLDWNLPLNRNFERIDTDVEIRDAEAARDDYAPKAGGKFLATDTGAVFIGDGSDWVQLGTIGSGGSSGSSGSSGESLTQLLLDGNVVAVARNLAELQTVSPAASDTPIQDALDVLAANGGGQVRLPPGVVEETGPIRPYADTEIHGLGVEITKVSITGQPVDGIRFDRDPGTSRVVLDAFALNGPGGSADTGVAVHHTNRDTQDLRVGRLLFWGWNNSVYRVDEDVGPFQCRHDQITIYGCDAGDQDGLFEFRSWYGPANWFGTIAAYPIPDTSGANTTVFYSRGGTQTVDYLTMGGSSGVAVDQTWDAVVEFGNVHWEPTTNPTNPPAIVRLRGHGTASVDSLKHVTGVADYAYELGFDDYNGRGPARKAVGPYIELGAEADIATNIVNLSAQADPANPSFYYGAADDVDVTHGDGSNGGLRAMGSAGTGF
;
A
#
# COMPACT_ATOMS: atom_id res chain seq x y z
N MET A 1 40.73 24.91 -29.52
CA MET A 1 39.44 24.86 -30.22
C MET A 1 38.40 24.45 -29.21
N THR A 2 37.24 25.11 -29.18
CA THR A 2 36.14 24.66 -28.34
C THR A 2 35.60 23.36 -28.93
N GLU A 3 35.55 22.28 -28.14
CA GLU A 3 35.12 20.94 -28.58
C GLU A 3 33.70 20.94 -29.18
N ASN A 4 32.89 21.94 -28.85
CA ASN A 4 31.44 21.93 -29.10
C ASN A 4 30.99 22.55 -30.42
N HIS A 5 31.79 23.41 -31.07
CA HIS A 5 31.29 24.25 -32.18
C HIS A 5 32.18 24.31 -33.43
N GLU A 6 33.31 23.58 -33.47
CA GLU A 6 34.15 23.43 -34.68
C GLU A 6 34.42 24.74 -35.47
N TYR A 7 34.73 25.84 -34.77
CA TYR A 7 35.03 27.13 -35.41
C TYR A 7 36.38 27.13 -36.14
N GLU A 8 36.49 27.75 -37.30
CA GLU A 8 37.72 27.73 -38.11
C GLU A 8 38.75 28.73 -37.54
N THR A 9 39.99 28.29 -37.27
CA THR A 9 41.08 29.19 -36.87
C THR A 9 42.10 29.31 -38.02
N PRO A 10 42.24 30.48 -38.67
CA PRO A 10 43.18 30.64 -39.77
C PRO A 10 44.64 30.46 -39.31
N SER A 11 45.46 29.84 -40.16
CA SER A 11 46.91 29.76 -39.94
C SER A 11 47.56 31.15 -40.08
N ALA A 12 48.62 31.39 -39.34
CA ALA A 12 49.38 32.63 -39.46
C ALA A 12 49.88 32.83 -40.90
N GLY A 13 49.59 34.00 -41.48
CA GLY A 13 49.96 34.36 -42.85
C GLY A 13 48.90 34.07 -43.93
N THR A 14 47.73 33.55 -43.57
CA THR A 14 46.59 33.44 -44.52
C THR A 14 46.13 34.82 -44.98
N LEU A 15 46.13 35.08 -46.29
CA LEU A 15 45.76 36.39 -46.86
C LEU A 15 44.26 36.67 -46.77
N ASP A 16 43.43 35.63 -46.96
CA ASP A 16 41.95 35.71 -46.88
C ASP A 16 41.42 35.24 -45.50
N TRP A 17 42.14 35.58 -44.43
CA TRP A 17 41.79 35.20 -43.05
C TRP A 17 40.40 35.67 -42.62
N ASN A 18 39.87 36.69 -43.29
CA ASN A 18 38.56 37.27 -43.02
C ASN A 18 37.41 36.33 -43.42
N LEU A 19 37.57 35.48 -44.42
CA LEU A 19 36.51 34.56 -44.87
C LEU A 19 36.10 33.53 -43.79
N PRO A 20 37.02 32.73 -43.22
CA PRO A 20 36.70 31.79 -42.14
C PRO A 20 36.23 32.48 -40.87
N LEU A 21 36.76 33.68 -40.55
CA LEU A 21 36.28 34.44 -39.39
C LEU A 21 34.85 34.95 -39.57
N ASN A 22 34.50 35.48 -40.75
CA ASN A 22 33.14 35.93 -41.02
C ASN A 22 32.14 34.77 -40.93
N ARG A 23 32.50 33.57 -41.42
CA ARG A 23 31.69 32.36 -41.25
C ARG A 23 31.54 31.96 -39.79
N ASN A 24 32.59 32.07 -38.98
CA ASN A 24 32.48 31.83 -37.54
C ASN A 24 31.52 32.82 -36.88
N PHE A 25 31.59 34.11 -37.22
CA PHE A 25 30.68 35.11 -36.68
C PHE A 25 29.22 34.84 -37.05
N GLU A 26 28.95 34.46 -38.30
CA GLU A 26 27.61 34.05 -38.74
C GLU A 26 27.09 32.82 -37.96
N ARG A 27 27.97 31.86 -37.69
CA ARG A 27 27.62 30.65 -36.91
C ARG A 27 27.43 30.94 -35.42
N ILE A 28 28.20 31.86 -34.84
CA ILE A 28 28.09 32.25 -33.42
C ILE A 28 26.69 32.76 -33.10
N ASP A 29 26.07 33.51 -34.02
CA ASP A 29 24.73 34.06 -33.81
C ASP A 29 23.62 32.99 -33.68
N THR A 30 23.86 31.77 -34.15
CA THR A 30 22.93 30.63 -34.02
C THR A 30 23.39 29.59 -33.02
N ASP A 31 24.70 29.39 -32.92
CA ASP A 31 25.32 28.34 -32.11
C ASP A 31 25.42 28.73 -30.64
N VAL A 32 25.50 30.03 -30.34
CA VAL A 32 25.56 30.58 -28.98
C VAL A 32 24.21 31.16 -28.59
N GLU A 33 23.62 30.58 -27.54
CA GLU A 33 22.36 31.05 -26.97
C GLU A 33 22.54 32.42 -26.30
N ILE A 34 21.63 33.35 -26.60
CA ILE A 34 21.50 34.63 -25.91
C ILE A 34 20.77 34.39 -24.59
N ARG A 35 21.30 34.93 -23.49
CA ARG A 35 20.73 34.81 -22.14
C ARG A 35 20.59 36.19 -21.52
N ASP A 36 19.35 36.65 -21.36
CA ASP A 36 19.04 37.95 -20.74
C ASP A 36 17.62 37.94 -20.14
N ALA A 37 17.13 39.07 -19.64
CA ALA A 37 15.73 39.24 -19.22
C ALA A 37 14.79 39.25 -20.43
N GLU A 38 13.58 38.67 -20.31
CA GLU A 38 12.63 38.57 -21.44
C GLU A 38 12.31 39.93 -22.08
N ALA A 39 12.24 40.99 -21.28
CA ALA A 39 11.96 42.34 -21.76
C ALA A 39 13.05 42.91 -22.69
N ALA A 40 14.28 42.39 -22.63
CA ALA A 40 15.40 42.79 -23.48
C ALA A 40 15.43 42.01 -24.81
N ARG A 41 14.50 41.07 -25.04
CA ARG A 41 14.47 40.23 -26.26
C ARG A 41 14.50 41.06 -27.55
N ASP A 42 13.82 42.19 -27.57
CA ASP A 42 13.74 43.06 -28.74
C ASP A 42 15.02 43.88 -29.00
N ASP A 43 16.01 43.83 -28.09
CA ASP A 43 17.35 44.39 -28.30
C ASP A 43 18.24 43.48 -29.18
N TYR A 44 17.79 42.24 -29.44
CA TYR A 44 18.52 41.24 -30.23
C TYR A 44 17.79 40.92 -31.54
N ALA A 45 18.55 40.86 -32.65
CA ALA A 45 17.99 40.50 -33.94
C ALA A 45 17.60 39.01 -33.99
N PRO A 46 16.35 38.65 -34.37
CA PRO A 46 15.88 37.26 -34.43
C PRO A 46 16.40 36.53 -35.68
N LYS A 47 17.71 36.24 -35.72
CA LYS A 47 18.29 35.48 -36.83
C LYS A 47 17.67 34.09 -36.90
N ALA A 48 17.45 33.59 -38.11
CA ALA A 48 16.88 32.26 -38.31
C ALA A 48 17.72 31.19 -37.61
N GLY A 49 17.12 30.45 -36.67
CA GLY A 49 17.78 29.45 -35.83
C GLY A 49 18.52 30.00 -34.60
N GLY A 50 18.56 31.33 -34.40
CA GLY A 50 19.08 31.96 -33.20
C GLY A 50 18.25 31.58 -31.97
N LYS A 51 18.89 31.47 -30.80
CA LYS A 51 18.24 31.02 -29.55
C LYS A 51 18.31 32.11 -28.50
N PHE A 52 17.20 32.37 -27.83
CA PHE A 52 17.12 33.28 -26.68
C PHE A 52 16.49 32.56 -25.50
N LEU A 53 17.17 32.58 -24.35
CA LEU A 53 16.67 32.10 -23.07
C LEU A 53 16.46 33.30 -22.14
N ALA A 54 15.21 33.56 -21.81
CA ALA A 54 14.84 34.51 -20.77
C ALA A 54 15.26 33.95 -19.41
N THR A 55 16.25 34.56 -18.78
CA THR A 55 16.84 34.09 -17.51
C THR A 55 15.97 34.38 -16.30
N ASP A 56 15.03 35.32 -16.41
CA ASP A 56 14.08 35.73 -15.38
C ASP A 56 12.77 34.93 -15.43
N THR A 57 12.25 34.64 -16.63
CA THR A 57 10.99 33.89 -16.81
C THR A 57 11.20 32.42 -17.16
N GLY A 58 12.40 32.04 -17.61
CA GLY A 58 12.72 30.71 -18.14
C GLY A 58 12.23 30.48 -19.56
N ALA A 59 11.58 31.47 -20.20
CA ALA A 59 11.04 31.32 -21.56
C ALA A 59 12.15 31.11 -22.60
N VAL A 60 11.93 30.18 -23.52
CA VAL A 60 12.84 29.83 -24.62
C VAL A 60 12.24 30.27 -25.94
N PHE A 61 13.01 30.98 -26.76
CA PHE A 61 12.60 31.46 -28.07
C PHE A 61 13.59 31.02 -29.15
N ILE A 62 13.08 30.87 -30.37
CA ILE A 62 13.87 30.68 -31.59
C ILE A 62 13.58 31.78 -32.60
N GLY A 63 14.61 32.36 -33.19
CA GLY A 63 14.45 33.33 -34.27
C GLY A 63 14.09 32.63 -35.58
N ASP A 64 13.14 33.18 -36.33
CA ASP A 64 12.77 32.68 -37.67
C ASP A 64 13.38 33.51 -38.82
N GLY A 65 14.14 34.55 -38.49
CA GLY A 65 14.70 35.53 -39.43
C GLY A 65 13.94 36.86 -39.43
N SER A 66 12.74 36.90 -38.86
CA SER A 66 11.89 38.09 -38.75
C SER A 66 11.45 38.38 -37.31
N ASP A 67 11.10 37.35 -36.55
CA ASP A 67 10.58 37.46 -35.19
C ASP A 67 11.16 36.36 -34.27
N TRP A 68 11.10 36.60 -32.96
CA TRP A 68 11.37 35.60 -31.94
C TRP A 68 10.10 34.79 -31.65
N VAL A 69 10.12 33.49 -31.94
CA VAL A 69 9.01 32.57 -31.72
C VAL A 69 9.24 31.81 -30.41
N GLN A 70 8.32 31.92 -29.45
CA GLN A 70 8.40 31.20 -28.18
C GLN A 70 8.18 29.70 -28.38
N LEU A 71 9.08 28.88 -27.82
CA LEU A 71 9.01 27.42 -27.85
C LEU A 71 8.50 26.80 -26.54
N GLY A 72 8.74 27.46 -25.41
CA GLY A 72 8.33 26.96 -24.09
C GLY A 72 9.02 27.68 -22.93
N THR A 73 9.01 27.08 -21.74
CA THR A 73 9.67 27.61 -20.54
C THR A 73 10.46 26.50 -19.86
N ILE A 74 11.73 26.74 -19.54
CA ILE A 74 12.60 25.83 -18.78
C ILE A 74 12.50 26.22 -17.30
N GLY A 75 12.15 25.26 -16.44
CA GLY A 75 12.15 25.44 -14.98
C GLY A 75 10.80 25.75 -14.33
N SER A 76 9.75 26.03 -15.11
CA SER A 76 8.38 26.05 -14.59
C SER A 76 7.76 24.65 -14.72
N GLY A 77 7.60 23.95 -13.59
CA GLY A 77 6.60 22.88 -13.53
C GLY A 77 5.23 23.48 -13.83
N GLY A 78 4.72 23.20 -15.03
CA GLY A 78 3.31 23.39 -15.42
C GLY A 78 2.71 24.77 -15.20
N SER A 79 3.02 25.75 -16.05
CA SER A 79 2.13 26.90 -16.29
C SER A 79 2.45 27.53 -17.64
N SER A 80 2.22 26.77 -18.72
CA SER A 80 2.07 27.37 -20.05
C SER A 80 0.60 27.69 -20.25
N GLY A 81 0.27 28.98 -20.24
CA GLY A 81 -0.98 29.52 -20.74
C GLY A 81 -1.11 29.21 -22.22
N SER A 82 -1.75 28.08 -22.54
CA SER A 82 -2.34 27.86 -23.85
C SER A 82 -3.68 28.60 -23.87
N SER A 83 -3.71 29.72 -24.60
CA SER A 83 -4.95 30.31 -25.09
C SER A 83 -5.58 29.32 -26.09
N GLY A 84 -6.27 28.30 -25.56
CA GLY A 84 -6.75 27.18 -26.38
C GLY A 84 -7.38 26.00 -25.63
N SER A 85 -8.03 26.21 -24.49
CA SER A 85 -9.29 25.54 -24.06
C SER A 85 -9.55 25.97 -22.61
N SER A 86 -10.77 26.40 -22.32
CA SER A 86 -11.23 26.80 -21.00
C SER A 86 -11.50 25.58 -20.10
N GLY A 87 -10.51 24.70 -19.96
CA GLY A 87 -10.57 23.56 -19.04
C GLY A 87 -9.94 23.94 -17.70
N GLU A 88 -10.66 23.75 -16.60
CA GLU A 88 -10.10 23.88 -15.26
C GLU A 88 -8.98 22.86 -15.05
N SER A 89 -7.88 23.29 -14.42
CA SER A 89 -6.77 22.37 -14.12
C SER A 89 -7.19 21.30 -13.11
N LEU A 90 -6.59 20.11 -13.17
CA LEU A 90 -6.85 19.04 -12.19
C LEU A 90 -6.72 19.52 -10.74
N THR A 91 -5.67 20.30 -10.45
CA THR A 91 -5.44 20.85 -9.09
C THR A 91 -6.60 21.74 -8.65
N GLN A 92 -7.08 22.62 -9.53
CA GLN A 92 -8.21 23.51 -9.23
C GLN A 92 -9.48 22.68 -8.96
N LEU A 93 -9.79 21.72 -9.83
CA LEU A 93 -10.94 20.83 -9.69
C LEU A 93 -10.96 20.08 -8.35
N LEU A 94 -9.79 19.60 -7.91
CA LEU A 94 -9.64 18.94 -6.61
C LEU A 94 -9.82 19.92 -5.45
N LEU A 95 -9.23 21.11 -5.52
CA LEU A 95 -9.39 22.15 -4.49
C LEU A 95 -10.85 22.62 -4.36
N ASP A 96 -11.62 22.55 -5.44
CA ASP A 96 -13.05 22.82 -5.46
C ASP A 96 -13.90 21.65 -4.90
N GLY A 97 -13.26 20.57 -4.46
CA GLY A 97 -13.91 19.45 -3.79
C GLY A 97 -14.50 18.40 -4.73
N ASN A 98 -14.14 18.41 -6.02
CA ASN A 98 -14.64 17.44 -6.97
C ASN A 98 -13.84 16.15 -6.95
N VAL A 99 -14.53 15.01 -7.16
CA VAL A 99 -13.90 13.76 -7.58
C VAL A 99 -13.63 13.85 -9.07
N VAL A 100 -12.42 13.54 -9.52
CA VAL A 100 -12.02 13.75 -10.92
C VAL A 100 -11.59 12.43 -11.57
N ALA A 101 -12.24 12.05 -12.66
CA ALA A 101 -11.85 10.93 -13.50
C ALA A 101 -10.83 11.38 -14.55
N VAL A 102 -9.69 10.71 -14.60
CA VAL A 102 -8.58 10.95 -15.51
C VAL A 102 -8.33 9.70 -16.35
N ALA A 103 -8.54 9.78 -17.66
CA ALA A 103 -8.33 8.67 -18.58
C ALA A 103 -7.79 9.16 -19.92
N ARG A 104 -7.03 8.30 -20.61
CA ARG A 104 -6.44 8.61 -21.93
C ARG A 104 -7.49 8.91 -22.99
N ASN A 105 -8.65 8.24 -22.92
CA ASN A 105 -9.69 8.35 -23.94
C ASN A 105 -10.72 9.45 -23.66
N LEU A 106 -10.54 10.22 -22.58
CA LEU A 106 -11.35 11.41 -22.31
C LEU A 106 -10.80 12.61 -23.07
N ALA A 107 -11.69 13.38 -23.71
CA ALA A 107 -11.31 14.63 -24.39
C ALA A 107 -10.93 15.73 -23.40
N GLU A 108 -11.51 15.71 -22.20
CA GLU A 108 -11.28 16.63 -21.09
C GLU A 108 -11.48 15.91 -19.75
N LEU A 109 -10.96 16.48 -18.66
CA LEU A 109 -11.19 15.95 -17.30
C LEU A 109 -12.70 15.88 -17.01
N GLN A 110 -13.16 14.77 -16.45
CA GLN A 110 -14.56 14.62 -16.04
C GLN A 110 -14.64 14.71 -14.53
N THR A 111 -15.58 15.49 -14.03
CA THR A 111 -15.78 15.69 -12.59
C THR A 111 -17.12 15.15 -12.13
N VAL A 112 -17.11 14.59 -10.92
CA VAL A 112 -18.31 14.24 -10.17
C VAL A 112 -18.27 15.06 -8.89
N SER A 113 -19.32 15.87 -8.67
CA SER A 113 -19.47 16.63 -7.44
C SER A 113 -20.02 15.71 -6.35
N PRO A 114 -19.36 15.57 -5.18
CA PRO A 114 -19.90 14.82 -4.05
C PRO A 114 -21.26 15.33 -3.55
N ALA A 115 -21.63 16.58 -3.84
CA ALA A 115 -22.93 17.12 -3.48
C ALA A 115 -24.07 16.72 -4.44
N ALA A 116 -23.74 16.14 -5.60
CA ALA A 116 -24.69 15.83 -6.67
C ALA A 116 -25.01 14.33 -6.79
N SER A 117 -24.28 13.48 -6.09
CA SER A 117 -24.45 12.02 -6.12
C SER A 117 -24.17 11.43 -4.73
N ASP A 118 -24.95 10.41 -4.38
CA ASP A 118 -24.73 9.60 -3.18
C ASP A 118 -23.59 8.60 -3.38
N THR A 119 -23.11 8.43 -4.62
CA THR A 119 -22.03 7.49 -4.99
C THR A 119 -20.95 8.10 -5.88
N PRO A 120 -20.34 9.23 -5.49
CA PRO A 120 -19.49 10.03 -6.38
C PRO A 120 -18.21 9.31 -6.83
N ILE A 121 -17.68 8.39 -6.03
CA ILE A 121 -16.47 7.64 -6.39
C ILE A 121 -16.84 6.52 -7.37
N GLN A 122 -17.95 5.82 -7.12
CA GLN A 122 -18.45 4.82 -8.06
C GLN A 122 -18.79 5.43 -9.42
N ASP A 123 -19.43 6.60 -9.44
CA ASP A 123 -19.77 7.31 -10.68
C ASP A 123 -18.50 7.67 -11.49
N ALA A 124 -17.44 8.12 -10.81
CA ALA A 124 -16.15 8.39 -11.46
C ALA A 124 -15.50 7.11 -12.00
N LEU A 125 -15.59 5.99 -11.29
CA LEU A 125 -15.13 4.69 -11.78
C LEU A 125 -15.91 4.22 -13.01
N ASP A 126 -17.23 4.48 -13.06
CA ASP A 126 -18.07 4.15 -14.21
C ASP A 126 -17.66 4.96 -15.46
N VAL A 127 -17.27 6.23 -15.28
CA VAL A 127 -16.67 7.03 -16.34
C VAL A 127 -15.37 6.38 -16.84
N LEU A 128 -14.48 5.93 -15.95
CA LEU A 128 -13.24 5.26 -16.36
C LEU A 128 -13.51 3.94 -17.11
N ALA A 129 -14.47 3.15 -16.65
CA ALA A 129 -14.85 1.89 -17.28
C ALA A 129 -15.30 2.10 -18.74
N ALA A 130 -16.11 3.13 -18.98
CA ALA A 130 -16.55 3.51 -20.32
C ALA A 130 -15.41 4.05 -21.22
N ASN A 131 -14.27 4.42 -20.61
CA ASN A 131 -13.16 5.08 -21.29
C ASN A 131 -11.84 4.29 -21.23
N GLY A 132 -11.92 2.98 -20.94
CA GLY A 132 -10.77 2.06 -21.03
C GLY A 132 -9.81 2.11 -19.84
N GLY A 133 -10.29 2.49 -18.66
CA GLY A 133 -9.49 2.57 -17.43
C GLY A 133 -8.89 3.95 -17.18
N GLY A 134 -8.13 4.07 -16.10
CA GLY A 134 -7.49 5.32 -15.68
C GLY A 134 -7.48 5.52 -14.18
N GLN A 135 -7.51 6.78 -13.72
CA GLN A 135 -7.38 7.14 -12.31
C GLN A 135 -8.52 8.04 -11.85
N VAL A 136 -9.15 7.69 -10.74
CA VAL A 136 -10.01 8.57 -9.95
C VAL A 136 -9.11 9.34 -8.96
N ARG A 137 -9.11 10.66 -9.07
CA ARG A 137 -8.45 11.56 -8.13
C ARG A 137 -9.44 12.04 -7.10
N LEU A 138 -9.12 11.86 -5.84
CA LEU A 138 -9.96 12.29 -4.73
C LEU A 138 -9.50 13.67 -4.21
N PRO A 139 -10.45 14.57 -3.88
CA PRO A 139 -10.14 15.90 -3.34
C PRO A 139 -9.62 15.83 -1.89
N PRO A 140 -9.06 16.94 -1.35
CA PRO A 140 -8.89 17.07 0.09
C PRO A 140 -10.25 17.14 0.80
N GLY A 141 -10.31 16.68 2.05
CA GLY A 141 -11.53 16.64 2.84
C GLY A 141 -12.19 15.27 2.84
N VAL A 142 -13.51 15.26 3.06
CA VAL A 142 -14.32 14.04 3.15
C VAL A 142 -15.16 13.91 1.89
N VAL A 143 -15.09 12.75 1.25
CA VAL A 143 -16.03 12.31 0.21
C VAL A 143 -16.92 11.24 0.83
N GLU A 144 -18.22 11.50 0.91
CA GLU A 144 -19.21 10.53 1.35
C GLU A 144 -19.61 9.63 0.18
N GLU A 145 -19.83 8.35 0.47
CA GLU A 145 -20.12 7.32 -0.52
C GLU A 145 -21.06 6.29 0.12
N THR A 146 -22.24 6.09 -0.46
CA THR A 146 -23.23 5.17 0.12
C THR A 146 -22.79 3.71 -0.02
N GLY A 147 -21.92 3.43 -1.00
CA GLY A 147 -21.20 2.17 -1.14
C GLY A 147 -22.03 0.97 -1.64
N PRO A 148 -21.38 -0.18 -1.85
CA PRO A 148 -19.93 -0.35 -1.84
C PRO A 148 -19.30 0.17 -3.13
N ILE A 149 -18.06 0.65 -3.04
CA ILE A 149 -17.23 1.01 -4.20
C ILE A 149 -16.77 -0.28 -4.87
N ARG A 150 -17.01 -0.41 -6.18
CA ARG A 150 -16.68 -1.61 -6.99
C ARG A 150 -15.71 -1.25 -8.12
N PRO A 151 -14.39 -1.31 -7.89
CA PRO A 151 -13.37 -1.03 -8.90
C PRO A 151 -13.57 -1.83 -10.19
N TYR A 152 -13.16 -1.25 -11.32
CA TYR A 152 -13.05 -1.97 -12.59
C TYR A 152 -11.60 -2.38 -12.83
N ALA A 153 -11.37 -3.29 -13.78
CA ALA A 153 -10.00 -3.56 -14.20
C ALA A 153 -9.35 -2.29 -14.79
N ASP A 154 -8.03 -2.17 -14.63
CA ASP A 154 -7.25 -1.01 -15.12
C ASP A 154 -7.69 0.33 -14.50
N THR A 155 -8.14 0.32 -13.24
CA THR A 155 -8.55 1.55 -12.53
C THR A 155 -7.77 1.80 -11.26
N GLU A 156 -7.59 3.08 -10.94
CA GLU A 156 -6.93 3.53 -9.72
C GLU A 156 -7.82 4.48 -8.94
N ILE A 157 -7.74 4.44 -7.61
CA ILE A 157 -8.32 5.43 -6.71
C ILE A 157 -7.18 6.05 -5.91
N HIS A 158 -6.96 7.36 -6.09
CA HIS A 158 -5.80 8.05 -5.54
C HIS A 158 -6.17 9.36 -4.83
N GLY A 159 -5.90 9.41 -3.52
CA GLY A 159 -6.06 10.62 -2.71
C GLY A 159 -4.82 11.51 -2.67
N LEU A 160 -4.78 12.43 -1.72
CA LEU A 160 -3.66 13.35 -1.48
C LEU A 160 -2.82 12.97 -0.24
N GLY A 161 -3.23 11.94 0.49
CA GLY A 161 -2.63 11.47 1.74
C GLY A 161 -3.72 11.07 2.73
N VAL A 162 -3.45 10.08 3.58
CA VAL A 162 -4.44 9.50 4.52
C VAL A 162 -5.03 10.51 5.52
N GLU A 163 -4.28 11.56 5.86
CA GLU A 163 -4.75 12.65 6.73
C GLU A 163 -5.48 13.78 5.96
N ILE A 164 -5.35 13.80 4.63
CA ILE A 164 -5.83 14.88 3.77
C ILE A 164 -7.11 14.48 3.05
N THR A 165 -7.18 13.25 2.55
CA THR A 165 -8.33 12.70 1.81
C THR A 165 -8.96 11.57 2.62
N LYS A 166 -10.26 11.68 2.87
CA LYS A 166 -11.06 10.70 3.58
C LYS A 166 -12.24 10.28 2.72
N VAL A 167 -12.44 8.99 2.55
CA VAL A 167 -13.65 8.39 1.99
C VAL A 167 -14.46 7.87 3.15
N SER A 168 -15.72 8.30 3.30
CA SER A 168 -16.61 7.84 4.38
C SER A 168 -17.77 7.07 3.79
N ILE A 169 -17.85 5.79 4.13
CA ILE A 169 -18.95 4.92 3.73
C ILE A 169 -20.14 5.23 4.63
N THR A 170 -21.27 5.64 4.05
CA THR A 170 -22.45 6.08 4.81
C THR A 170 -23.55 5.02 4.86
N GLY A 171 -23.54 4.05 3.93
CA GLY A 171 -24.43 2.90 3.97
C GLY A 171 -24.08 1.94 5.11
N GLN A 172 -25.10 1.36 5.75
CA GLN A 172 -24.90 0.38 6.83
C GLN A 172 -26.02 -0.68 6.83
N PRO A 173 -25.69 -2.00 6.83
CA PRO A 173 -24.36 -2.60 6.70
C PRO A 173 -23.92 -2.65 5.23
N VAL A 174 -22.81 -1.99 4.87
CA VAL A 174 -22.32 -1.91 3.49
C VAL A 174 -20.80 -1.99 3.45
N ASP A 175 -20.25 -2.89 2.62
CA ASP A 175 -18.80 -2.98 2.41
C ASP A 175 -18.21 -1.66 1.92
N GLY A 176 -16.94 -1.39 2.20
CA GLY A 176 -16.27 -0.20 1.69
C GLY A 176 -15.89 -0.35 0.22
N ILE A 177 -14.89 -1.18 -0.05
CA ILE A 177 -14.43 -1.53 -1.38
C ILE A 177 -14.69 -3.02 -1.59
N ARG A 178 -15.48 -3.35 -2.61
CA ARG A 178 -15.91 -4.72 -2.89
C ARG A 178 -15.41 -5.18 -4.25
N PHE A 179 -14.68 -6.30 -4.25
CA PHE A 179 -14.29 -7.03 -5.44
C PHE A 179 -15.26 -8.19 -5.65
N ASP A 180 -16.22 -8.02 -6.57
CA ASP A 180 -17.29 -8.97 -6.84
C ASP A 180 -17.62 -9.16 -8.34
N ARG A 181 -16.85 -8.50 -9.22
CA ARG A 181 -17.12 -8.47 -10.67
C ARG A 181 -16.79 -9.79 -11.36
N ASP A 182 -17.53 -10.10 -12.41
CA ASP A 182 -17.31 -11.24 -13.32
C ASP A 182 -16.65 -10.75 -14.63
N PRO A 183 -15.54 -11.34 -15.11
CA PRO A 183 -14.87 -12.58 -14.66
C PRO A 183 -13.93 -12.45 -13.44
N GLY A 184 -13.76 -11.24 -12.93
CA GLY A 184 -12.77 -10.88 -11.89
C GLY A 184 -12.28 -9.47 -12.18
N THR A 185 -11.47 -8.92 -11.27
CA THR A 185 -10.91 -7.57 -11.42
C THR A 185 -9.39 -7.64 -11.42
N SER A 186 -8.72 -6.86 -12.27
CA SER A 186 -7.26 -6.89 -12.33
C SER A 186 -6.64 -5.52 -12.54
N ARG A 187 -5.38 -5.33 -12.09
CA ARG A 187 -4.62 -4.08 -12.24
C ARG A 187 -5.36 -2.90 -11.61
N VAL A 188 -5.64 -3.04 -10.31
CA VAL A 188 -6.29 -2.00 -9.51
C VAL A 188 -5.29 -1.39 -8.56
N VAL A 189 -5.35 -0.06 -8.38
CA VAL A 189 -4.54 0.65 -7.38
C VAL A 189 -5.41 1.41 -6.40
N LEU A 190 -5.13 1.26 -5.11
CA LEU A 190 -5.73 2.04 -4.03
C LEU A 190 -4.62 2.75 -3.26
N ASP A 191 -4.59 4.09 -3.26
CA ASP A 191 -3.50 4.81 -2.61
C ASP A 191 -3.87 6.19 -2.02
N ALA A 192 -3.24 6.52 -0.91
CA ALA A 192 -3.18 7.85 -0.31
C ALA A 192 -4.53 8.41 0.18
N PHE A 193 -5.39 7.58 0.78
CA PHE A 193 -6.62 8.04 1.46
C PHE A 193 -6.97 7.19 2.68
N ALA A 194 -7.74 7.76 3.59
CA ALA A 194 -8.40 7.01 4.66
C ALA A 194 -9.77 6.49 4.18
N LEU A 195 -10.13 5.26 4.52
CA LEU A 195 -11.43 4.64 4.29
C LEU A 195 -12.13 4.44 5.64
N ASN A 196 -13.07 5.32 5.93
CA ASN A 196 -13.85 5.31 7.15
C ASN A 196 -15.12 4.48 6.96
N GLY A 197 -15.39 3.60 7.91
CA GLY A 197 -16.65 2.88 7.99
C GLY A 197 -17.80 3.80 8.41
N PRO A 198 -19.05 3.31 8.31
CA PRO A 198 -20.24 4.05 8.73
C PRO A 198 -20.27 4.37 10.23
N GLY A 199 -19.39 3.75 11.03
CA GLY A 199 -19.25 3.99 12.44
C GLY A 199 -20.44 3.48 13.26
N GLY A 200 -20.57 4.03 14.47
CA GLY A 200 -21.54 3.55 15.47
C GLY A 200 -21.12 2.22 16.10
N SER A 201 -22.07 1.55 16.77
CA SER A 201 -21.87 0.23 17.42
C SER A 201 -22.60 -0.90 16.69
N ALA A 202 -23.06 -0.65 15.46
CA ALA A 202 -23.73 -1.64 14.63
C ALA A 202 -22.73 -2.22 13.61
N ASP A 203 -23.08 -3.37 13.03
CA ASP A 203 -22.29 -4.01 11.96
C ASP A 203 -22.09 -3.03 10.80
N THR A 204 -20.86 -2.89 10.36
CA THR A 204 -20.45 -1.93 9.32
C THR A 204 -20.33 -2.56 7.94
N GLY A 205 -20.30 -3.89 7.82
CA GLY A 205 -19.73 -4.56 6.64
C GLY A 205 -18.20 -4.56 6.65
N VAL A 206 -17.55 -5.05 5.58
CA VAL A 206 -16.08 -5.20 5.50
C VAL A 206 -15.45 -4.02 4.73
N ALA A 207 -14.33 -3.49 5.21
CA ALA A 207 -13.67 -2.35 4.56
C ALA A 207 -13.16 -2.67 3.14
N VAL A 208 -12.44 -3.79 2.98
CA VAL A 208 -12.00 -4.34 1.68
C VAL A 208 -12.44 -5.80 1.59
N HIS A 209 -13.31 -6.11 0.64
CA HIS A 209 -14.00 -7.40 0.59
C HIS A 209 -13.86 -8.07 -0.78
N HIS A 210 -13.20 -9.23 -0.82
CA HIS A 210 -13.13 -10.09 -1.98
C HIS A 210 -14.18 -11.20 -1.85
N THR A 211 -15.29 -11.06 -2.55
CA THR A 211 -16.49 -11.90 -2.36
C THR A 211 -16.75 -12.88 -3.50
N ASN A 212 -16.26 -12.56 -4.70
CA ASN A 212 -16.52 -13.36 -5.88
C ASN A 212 -15.44 -13.10 -6.93
N ARG A 213 -14.98 -14.20 -7.54
CA ARG A 213 -13.90 -14.21 -8.53
C ARG A 213 -12.56 -13.71 -8.01
N ASP A 214 -11.53 -14.07 -8.74
CA ASP A 214 -10.17 -13.75 -8.39
C ASP A 214 -9.86 -12.28 -8.71
N THR A 215 -9.25 -11.59 -7.75
CA THR A 215 -8.63 -10.28 -7.97
C THR A 215 -7.18 -10.51 -8.38
N GLN A 216 -6.64 -9.81 -9.37
CA GLN A 216 -5.25 -10.01 -9.80
C GLN A 216 -4.50 -8.69 -9.89
N ASP A 217 -3.26 -8.65 -9.42
CA ASP A 217 -2.43 -7.43 -9.52
C ASP A 217 -3.11 -6.22 -8.86
N LEU A 218 -3.60 -6.41 -7.62
CA LEU A 218 -4.04 -5.32 -6.77
C LEU A 218 -2.83 -4.71 -6.06
N ARG A 219 -2.67 -3.39 -6.19
CA ARG A 219 -1.68 -2.63 -5.42
C ARG A 219 -2.39 -1.71 -4.44
N VAL A 220 -2.05 -1.85 -3.18
CA VAL A 220 -2.46 -0.95 -2.11
C VAL A 220 -1.22 -0.19 -1.66
N GLY A 221 -1.21 1.13 -1.84
CA GLY A 221 -0.15 1.99 -1.36
C GLY A 221 -0.29 2.24 0.13
N ARG A 222 -0.59 3.49 0.51
CA ARG A 222 -0.85 3.90 1.88
C ARG A 222 -2.35 4.07 2.12
N LEU A 223 -2.94 3.18 2.91
CA LEU A 223 -4.34 3.30 3.36
C LEU A 223 -4.44 3.35 4.88
N LEU A 224 -5.46 4.07 5.35
CA LEU A 224 -5.89 4.06 6.74
C LEU A 224 -7.34 3.59 6.81
N PHE A 225 -7.66 2.66 7.69
CA PHE A 225 -9.02 2.20 7.95
C PHE A 225 -9.46 2.67 9.34
N TRP A 226 -10.66 3.22 9.43
CA TRP A 226 -11.20 3.71 10.70
C TRP A 226 -12.67 3.37 10.89
N GLY A 227 -13.06 2.95 12.09
CA GLY A 227 -14.48 2.81 12.47
C GLY A 227 -15.21 1.65 11.79
N TRP A 228 -14.54 0.51 11.58
CA TRP A 228 -15.15 -0.72 11.05
C TRP A 228 -15.43 -1.72 12.17
N ASN A 229 -16.68 -2.16 12.34
CA ASN A 229 -17.12 -3.15 13.33
C ASN A 229 -17.35 -4.53 12.69
N ASN A 230 -16.36 -4.97 11.91
CA ASN A 230 -16.29 -6.28 11.25
C ASN A 230 -14.80 -6.48 10.86
N SER A 231 -14.51 -7.33 9.87
CA SER A 231 -13.17 -7.37 9.28
C SER A 231 -12.86 -6.11 8.47
N VAL A 232 -11.58 -5.74 8.44
CA VAL A 232 -11.06 -4.67 7.57
C VAL A 232 -10.69 -5.22 6.20
N TYR A 233 -10.16 -6.43 6.13
CA TYR A 233 -9.77 -7.05 4.88
C TYR A 233 -10.24 -8.50 4.88
N ARG A 234 -11.24 -8.84 4.06
CA ARG A 234 -11.77 -10.21 3.97
C ARG A 234 -11.63 -10.77 2.57
N VAL A 235 -11.16 -12.00 2.52
CA VAL A 235 -11.22 -12.87 1.35
C VAL A 235 -12.13 -14.04 1.68
N ASP A 236 -13.26 -14.13 0.99
CA ASP A 236 -14.23 -15.20 1.17
C ASP A 236 -13.68 -16.56 0.71
N GLU A 237 -14.41 -17.61 1.08
CA GLU A 237 -14.14 -18.96 0.59
C GLU A 237 -14.22 -19.00 -0.93
N ASP A 238 -13.38 -19.83 -1.55
CA ASP A 238 -13.28 -19.99 -3.01
C ASP A 238 -12.87 -18.73 -3.80
N VAL A 239 -12.30 -17.72 -3.12
CA VAL A 239 -11.76 -16.51 -3.76
C VAL A 239 -10.25 -16.44 -3.57
N GLY A 240 -9.49 -16.25 -4.64
CA GLY A 240 -8.04 -16.06 -4.56
C GLY A 240 -7.64 -14.68 -5.08
N PRO A 241 -7.16 -13.75 -4.25
CA PRO A 241 -6.40 -12.61 -4.75
C PRO A 241 -5.00 -13.07 -5.22
N PHE A 242 -4.60 -12.64 -6.43
CA PHE A 242 -3.36 -13.02 -7.11
C PHE A 242 -2.37 -11.87 -7.18
N GLN A 243 -1.15 -12.11 -6.70
CA GLN A 243 -0.02 -11.20 -6.88
C GLN A 243 -0.28 -9.81 -6.29
N CYS A 244 -1.02 -9.75 -5.19
CA CYS A 244 -1.40 -8.47 -4.59
C CYS A 244 -0.28 -7.95 -3.67
N ARG A 245 -0.08 -6.63 -3.68
CA ARG A 245 0.98 -5.94 -2.93
C ARG A 245 0.38 -4.81 -2.11
N HIS A 246 0.70 -4.77 -0.83
CA HIS A 246 0.24 -3.75 0.10
C HIS A 246 1.47 -3.09 0.74
N ASP A 247 1.66 -1.79 0.54
CA ASP A 247 2.85 -1.08 1.01
C ASP A 247 2.71 -0.73 2.51
N GLN A 248 1.64 -0.02 2.89
CA GLN A 248 1.36 0.33 4.28
C GLN A 248 -0.15 0.43 4.57
N ILE A 249 -0.60 -0.32 5.60
CA ILE A 249 -1.97 -0.28 6.11
C ILE A 249 -1.96 0.14 7.57
N THR A 250 -2.77 1.15 7.91
CA THR A 250 -2.98 1.58 9.30
C THR A 250 -4.45 1.38 9.67
N ILE A 251 -4.72 0.89 10.88
CA ILE A 251 -6.07 0.58 11.35
C ILE A 251 -6.26 1.19 12.73
N TYR A 252 -7.33 1.98 12.90
CA TYR A 252 -7.68 2.62 14.16
C TYR A 252 -9.16 2.47 14.45
N GLY A 253 -9.52 2.19 15.71
CA GLY A 253 -10.92 2.23 16.12
C GLY A 253 -11.81 1.25 15.36
N CYS A 254 -11.25 0.13 14.93
CA CYS A 254 -11.97 -0.98 14.32
C CYS A 254 -12.13 -2.11 15.35
N ASP A 255 -13.19 -2.89 15.23
CA ASP A 255 -13.54 -3.99 16.12
C ASP A 255 -13.97 -5.20 15.28
N ALA A 256 -13.09 -6.19 15.14
CA ALA A 256 -13.43 -7.41 14.41
C ALA A 256 -14.29 -8.37 15.22
N GLY A 257 -14.40 -8.16 16.54
CA GLY A 257 -15.24 -8.93 17.44
C GLY A 257 -15.18 -10.44 17.27
N ASP A 258 -16.28 -11.00 16.78
CA ASP A 258 -16.54 -12.44 16.62
C ASP A 258 -16.11 -13.01 15.25
N GLN A 259 -15.53 -12.18 14.39
CA GLN A 259 -14.94 -12.65 13.13
C GLN A 259 -13.58 -13.33 13.38
N ASP A 260 -13.09 -14.11 12.42
CA ASP A 260 -11.81 -14.82 12.61
C ASP A 260 -10.62 -13.82 12.71
N GLY A 261 -10.74 -12.60 12.15
CA GLY A 261 -9.76 -11.52 12.36
C GLY A 261 -10.06 -10.20 11.61
N LEU A 262 -9.23 -9.17 11.85
CA LEU A 262 -9.26 -7.91 11.08
C LEU A 262 -8.85 -8.15 9.63
N PHE A 263 -7.77 -8.89 9.43
CA PHE A 263 -7.45 -9.53 8.16
C PHE A 263 -7.94 -10.96 8.22
N GLU A 264 -8.77 -11.36 7.25
CA GLU A 264 -9.47 -12.62 7.27
C GLU A 264 -9.41 -13.30 5.91
N PHE A 265 -8.44 -14.21 5.76
CA PHE A 265 -8.28 -15.02 4.55
C PHE A 265 -8.95 -16.38 4.74
N ARG A 266 -10.23 -16.49 4.38
CA ARG A 266 -11.04 -17.71 4.54
C ARG A 266 -10.83 -18.72 3.42
N SER A 267 -10.30 -18.28 2.28
CA SER A 267 -10.10 -19.13 1.11
C SER A 267 -9.21 -20.35 1.37
N TRP A 268 -9.51 -21.43 0.66
CA TRP A 268 -8.78 -22.70 0.68
C TRP A 268 -7.57 -22.71 -0.26
N TYR A 269 -7.47 -21.69 -1.12
CA TYR A 269 -6.38 -21.54 -2.07
C TYR A 269 -6.04 -20.06 -2.21
N GLY A 270 -4.89 -19.79 -2.82
CA GLY A 270 -4.50 -18.44 -3.16
C GLY A 270 -3.01 -18.42 -3.47
N PRO A 271 -2.57 -17.69 -4.49
CA PRO A 271 -1.16 -17.40 -4.65
C PRO A 271 -0.68 -16.38 -3.60
N ALA A 272 0.55 -15.90 -3.78
CA ALA A 272 1.20 -14.97 -2.88
C ALA A 272 0.57 -13.56 -2.85
N ASN A 273 0.30 -13.07 -1.64
CA ASN A 273 0.06 -11.68 -1.31
C ASN A 273 1.16 -11.17 -0.38
N TRP A 274 1.53 -9.91 -0.55
CA TRP A 274 2.56 -9.25 0.27
C TRP A 274 1.98 -8.05 1.00
N PHE A 275 2.38 -7.89 2.25
CA PHE A 275 2.12 -6.73 3.09
C PHE A 275 3.46 -6.20 3.63
N GLY A 276 3.75 -4.94 3.38
CA GLY A 276 4.92 -4.26 3.94
C GLY A 276 4.69 -4.02 5.44
N THR A 277 4.05 -2.91 5.77
CA THR A 277 3.73 -2.58 7.17
C THR A 277 2.23 -2.62 7.44
N ILE A 278 1.84 -3.35 8.47
CA ILE A 278 0.51 -3.30 9.07
C ILE A 278 0.65 -2.73 10.48
N ALA A 279 -0.07 -1.64 10.76
CA ALA A 279 -0.17 -1.04 12.09
C ALA A 279 -1.63 -1.06 12.55
N ALA A 280 -1.97 -1.90 13.53
CA ALA A 280 -3.35 -2.16 13.93
C ALA A 280 -3.62 -1.82 15.41
N TYR A 281 -4.57 -0.92 15.64
CA TYR A 281 -4.99 -0.52 16.99
C TYR A 281 -6.51 -0.69 17.13
N PRO A 282 -6.99 -1.95 17.19
CA PRO A 282 -8.40 -2.23 17.39
C PRO A 282 -8.89 -1.77 18.77
N ILE A 283 -10.21 -1.61 18.87
CA ILE A 283 -10.93 -1.32 20.11
C ILE A 283 -12.00 -2.40 20.35
N PRO A 284 -12.42 -2.66 21.59
CA PRO A 284 -13.42 -3.69 21.90
C PRO A 284 -14.83 -3.08 22.11
N ASP A 285 -15.07 -1.85 21.67
CA ASP A 285 -16.25 -1.06 22.06
C ASP A 285 -17.58 -1.65 21.55
N THR A 286 -17.55 -2.40 20.45
CA THR A 286 -18.75 -3.00 19.84
C THR A 286 -18.94 -4.45 20.29
N SER A 287 -17.88 -5.26 20.26
CA SER A 287 -17.93 -6.69 20.54
C SER A 287 -17.70 -7.03 22.02
N GLY A 288 -17.01 -6.16 22.76
CA GLY A 288 -16.48 -6.45 24.09
C GLY A 288 -15.38 -7.52 24.10
N ALA A 289 -14.84 -7.90 22.94
CA ALA A 289 -13.89 -9.00 22.78
C ALA A 289 -12.51 -8.53 22.34
N ASN A 290 -11.51 -9.38 22.59
CA ASN A 290 -10.22 -9.23 21.93
C ASN A 290 -10.39 -9.36 20.42
N THR A 291 -9.62 -8.58 19.66
CA THR A 291 -9.56 -8.73 18.20
C THR A 291 -8.37 -9.61 17.80
N THR A 292 -8.61 -10.64 16.98
CA THR A 292 -7.52 -11.29 16.23
C THR A 292 -7.09 -10.38 15.09
N VAL A 293 -5.79 -10.09 14.97
CA VAL A 293 -5.31 -9.13 13.97
C VAL A 293 -5.22 -9.77 12.59
N PHE A 294 -4.54 -10.91 12.47
CA PHE A 294 -4.34 -11.56 11.17
C PHE A 294 -4.73 -13.05 11.23
N TYR A 295 -5.78 -13.41 10.50
CA TYR A 295 -6.22 -14.79 10.32
C TYR A 295 -6.00 -15.27 8.89
N SER A 296 -5.45 -16.47 8.74
CA SER A 296 -5.29 -17.11 7.44
C SER A 296 -5.56 -18.62 7.47
N ARG A 297 -6.43 -19.06 6.55
CA ARG A 297 -6.78 -20.46 6.32
C ARG A 297 -6.11 -21.04 5.08
N GLY A 298 -5.89 -20.22 4.06
CA GLY A 298 -5.22 -20.64 2.83
C GLY A 298 -4.44 -19.53 2.14
N GLY A 299 -3.84 -19.90 1.03
CA GLY A 299 -2.98 -19.05 0.23
C GLY A 299 -1.62 -18.77 0.85
N THR A 300 -0.88 -17.80 0.30
CA THR A 300 0.46 -17.43 0.77
C THR A 300 0.51 -15.97 1.17
N GLN A 301 0.73 -15.68 2.46
CA GLN A 301 0.74 -14.32 2.99
C GLN A 301 2.11 -13.98 3.59
N THR A 302 2.76 -12.96 3.05
CA THR A 302 4.02 -12.43 3.60
C THR A 302 3.77 -11.05 4.20
N VAL A 303 4.18 -10.84 5.45
CA VAL A 303 4.06 -9.56 6.17
C VAL A 303 5.43 -9.16 6.74
N ASP A 304 6.00 -8.04 6.27
CA ASP A 304 7.33 -7.62 6.73
C ASP A 304 7.29 -7.14 8.19
N TYR A 305 6.32 -6.29 8.52
CA TYR A 305 6.13 -5.72 9.86
C TYR A 305 4.65 -5.71 10.25
N LEU A 306 4.33 -6.42 11.33
CA LEU A 306 3.02 -6.37 11.99
C LEU A 306 3.20 -5.69 13.36
N THR A 307 2.68 -4.49 13.52
CA THR A 307 2.65 -3.77 14.80
C THR A 307 1.22 -3.61 15.27
N MET A 308 0.95 -3.89 16.54
CA MET A 308 -0.41 -3.84 17.03
C MET A 308 -0.51 -3.49 18.51
N GLY A 309 -1.56 -2.75 18.86
CA GLY A 309 -1.90 -2.40 20.23
C GLY A 309 -3.41 -2.43 20.48
N GLY A 310 -3.91 -1.58 21.36
CA GLY A 310 -5.35 -1.52 21.66
C GLY A 310 -5.87 -2.83 22.28
N SER A 311 -6.96 -3.37 21.74
CA SER A 311 -7.59 -4.64 22.14
C SER A 311 -7.08 -5.88 21.37
N SER A 312 -5.87 -5.81 20.79
CA SER A 312 -5.29 -6.92 20.03
C SER A 312 -5.05 -8.15 20.92
N GLY A 313 -5.81 -9.22 20.68
CA GLY A 313 -5.61 -10.52 21.29
C GLY A 313 -4.56 -11.32 20.54
N VAL A 314 -5.00 -12.27 19.71
CA VAL A 314 -4.11 -13.06 18.86
C VAL A 314 -3.60 -12.19 17.70
N ALA A 315 -2.29 -12.05 17.58
CA ALA A 315 -1.64 -11.32 16.50
C ALA A 315 -1.79 -12.07 15.16
N VAL A 316 -1.49 -13.37 15.17
CA VAL A 316 -1.49 -14.22 13.98
C VAL A 316 -2.17 -15.54 14.34
N ASP A 317 -3.22 -15.92 13.61
CA ASP A 317 -3.85 -17.25 13.71
C ASP A 317 -3.85 -17.91 12.33
N GLN A 318 -3.10 -18.98 12.21
CA GLN A 318 -2.95 -19.76 10.98
C GLN A 318 -3.61 -21.12 11.14
N THR A 319 -4.39 -21.53 10.14
CA THR A 319 -5.03 -22.85 10.03
C THR A 319 -4.82 -23.48 8.65
N TRP A 320 -5.29 -24.71 8.49
CA TRP A 320 -5.23 -25.55 7.29
C TRP A 320 -3.84 -25.59 6.63
N ASP A 321 -3.68 -25.05 5.43
CA ASP A 321 -2.49 -25.14 4.58
C ASP A 321 -1.99 -23.76 4.15
N ALA A 322 -2.52 -22.70 4.77
CA ALA A 322 -1.97 -21.36 4.64
C ALA A 322 -0.46 -21.38 4.83
N VAL A 323 0.23 -20.74 3.90
CA VAL A 323 1.65 -20.42 4.03
C VAL A 323 1.74 -18.99 4.55
N VAL A 324 2.33 -18.81 5.72
CA VAL A 324 2.46 -17.47 6.32
C VAL A 324 3.91 -17.17 6.66
N GLU A 325 4.36 -15.96 6.34
CA GLU A 325 5.70 -15.49 6.65
C GLU A 325 5.58 -14.11 7.30
N PHE A 326 5.94 -14.01 8.57
CA PHE A 326 5.94 -12.75 9.32
C PHE A 326 7.36 -12.40 9.71
N GLY A 327 7.85 -11.24 9.26
CA GLY A 327 9.17 -10.76 9.67
C GLY A 327 9.17 -10.39 11.15
N ASN A 328 8.54 -9.28 11.50
CA ASN A 328 8.50 -8.81 12.89
C ASN A 328 7.07 -8.65 13.38
N VAL A 329 6.75 -9.34 14.48
CA VAL A 329 5.49 -9.18 15.22
C VAL A 329 5.78 -8.32 16.45
N HIS A 330 5.17 -7.15 16.54
CA HIS A 330 5.31 -6.23 17.65
C HIS A 330 3.97 -6.05 18.37
N TRP A 331 3.84 -6.69 19.53
CA TRP A 331 2.60 -6.80 20.29
C TRP A 331 2.64 -5.94 21.56
N GLU A 332 1.76 -4.95 21.61
CA GLU A 332 1.66 -3.93 22.66
C GLU A 332 0.20 -3.56 23.00
N PRO A 333 -0.70 -4.53 23.28
CA PRO A 333 -2.05 -4.21 23.71
C PRO A 333 -2.06 -3.42 25.02
N THR A 334 -3.05 -2.54 25.13
CA THR A 334 -3.27 -1.69 26.32
C THR A 334 -4.69 -1.80 26.86
N THR A 335 -5.59 -2.44 26.11
CA THR A 335 -7.02 -2.51 26.42
C THR A 335 -7.62 -3.88 26.09
N ASN A 336 -6.87 -4.97 26.23
CA ASN A 336 -7.39 -6.33 25.99
C ASN A 336 -8.49 -6.69 27.01
N PRO A 337 -9.71 -7.07 26.57
CA PRO A 337 -10.72 -7.61 27.46
C PRO A 337 -10.30 -8.88 28.22
N THR A 338 -9.50 -9.76 27.61
CA THR A 338 -9.01 -11.00 28.23
C THR A 338 -7.57 -11.30 27.83
N ASN A 339 -6.88 -12.16 28.57
CA ASN A 339 -5.58 -12.69 28.13
C ASN A 339 -5.82 -13.67 26.96
N PRO A 340 -5.13 -13.52 25.80
CA PRO A 340 -5.20 -14.52 24.76
C PRO A 340 -4.40 -15.78 25.15
N PRO A 341 -4.80 -16.97 24.64
CA PRO A 341 -4.11 -18.23 24.94
C PRO A 341 -2.69 -18.27 24.32
N ALA A 342 -2.47 -17.56 23.22
CA ALA A 342 -1.14 -17.24 22.73
C ALA A 342 -1.18 -15.98 21.87
N ILE A 343 -0.05 -15.27 21.76
CA ILE A 343 0.06 -14.12 20.85
C ILE A 343 0.05 -14.61 19.39
N VAL A 344 0.78 -15.67 19.07
CA VAL A 344 0.85 -16.27 17.73
C VAL A 344 0.38 -17.72 17.80
N ARG A 345 -0.57 -18.10 16.95
CA ARG A 345 -1.14 -19.45 16.88
C ARG A 345 -0.92 -20.03 15.50
N LEU A 346 -0.10 -21.07 15.40
CA LEU A 346 0.25 -21.73 14.16
C LEU A 346 -0.25 -23.17 14.18
N ARG A 347 -1.43 -23.39 13.63
CA ARG A 347 -2.12 -24.68 13.64
C ARG A 347 -2.03 -25.37 12.30
N GLY A 348 -2.26 -26.67 12.29
CA GLY A 348 -2.34 -27.47 11.06
C GLY A 348 -1.02 -27.56 10.27
N HIS A 349 -1.12 -28.07 9.05
CA HIS A 349 0.04 -28.53 8.27
C HIS A 349 0.70 -27.47 7.39
N GLY A 350 0.08 -26.29 7.22
CA GLY A 350 0.63 -25.20 6.42
C GLY A 350 1.97 -24.69 6.95
N THR A 351 2.90 -24.34 6.06
CA THR A 351 4.21 -23.80 6.45
C THR A 351 4.06 -22.43 7.11
N ALA A 352 4.84 -22.16 8.15
CA ALA A 352 4.86 -20.82 8.74
C ALA A 352 6.25 -20.40 9.20
N SER A 353 6.56 -19.12 9.06
CA SER A 353 7.69 -18.48 9.72
C SER A 353 7.27 -17.21 10.46
N VAL A 354 7.84 -17.02 11.65
CA VAL A 354 7.82 -15.76 12.39
C VAL A 354 9.26 -15.45 12.78
N ASP A 355 9.89 -14.42 12.19
CA ASP A 355 11.32 -14.20 12.42
C ASP A 355 11.60 -13.64 13.81
N SER A 356 10.73 -12.80 14.36
CA SER A 356 10.77 -12.39 15.76
C SER A 356 9.42 -11.93 16.32
N LEU A 357 9.27 -12.09 17.64
CA LEU A 357 8.14 -11.55 18.40
C LEU A 357 8.67 -10.63 19.51
N LYS A 358 8.30 -9.35 19.43
CA LYS A 358 8.60 -8.32 20.41
C LYS A 358 7.35 -8.00 21.22
N HIS A 359 7.44 -8.14 22.54
CA HIS A 359 6.35 -7.95 23.48
C HIS A 359 6.64 -6.76 24.40
N VAL A 360 5.75 -5.76 24.42
CA VAL A 360 5.96 -4.51 25.17
C VAL A 360 4.95 -4.29 26.29
N THR A 361 3.68 -4.65 26.11
CA THR A 361 2.65 -4.52 27.15
C THR A 361 1.63 -5.64 27.02
N GLY A 362 0.88 -5.88 28.09
CA GLY A 362 -0.20 -6.87 28.11
C GLY A 362 0.25 -8.23 28.62
N VAL A 363 -0.73 -9.12 28.76
CA VAL A 363 -0.50 -10.47 29.29
C VAL A 363 -1.11 -11.48 28.33
N ALA A 364 -0.35 -12.51 27.98
CA ALA A 364 -0.80 -13.69 27.25
C ALA A 364 -0.40 -14.96 27.99
N ASP A 365 -1.08 -16.08 27.76
CA ASP A 365 -0.69 -17.33 28.42
C ASP A 365 0.61 -17.88 27.84
N TYR A 366 0.77 -17.75 26.52
CA TYR A 366 1.95 -18.14 25.75
C TYR A 366 2.33 -17.09 24.70
N ALA A 367 3.58 -17.08 24.27
CA ALA A 367 4.00 -16.27 23.13
C ALA A 367 3.60 -16.95 21.80
N TYR A 368 3.84 -18.26 21.71
CA TYR A 368 3.54 -19.09 20.55
C TYR A 368 2.72 -20.34 20.94
N GLU A 369 1.74 -20.70 20.12
CA GLU A 369 1.07 -22.00 20.13
C GLU A 369 1.35 -22.72 18.80
N LEU A 370 1.85 -23.96 18.89
CA LEU A 370 1.89 -24.90 17.77
C LEU A 370 0.84 -25.99 18.01
N GLY A 371 -0.25 -25.96 17.25
CA GLY A 371 -1.47 -26.69 17.63
C GLY A 371 -2.15 -27.50 16.54
N PHE A 372 -3.14 -28.26 16.97
CA PHE A 372 -4.02 -29.03 16.10
C PHE A 372 -4.95 -28.09 15.34
N ASP A 373 -5.20 -28.40 14.08
CA ASP A 373 -6.21 -27.74 13.29
C ASP A 373 -7.41 -28.67 13.05
N ASP A 374 -8.57 -28.27 13.55
CA ASP A 374 -9.82 -29.02 13.39
C ASP A 374 -10.29 -29.04 11.93
N TYR A 375 -9.91 -28.06 11.12
CA TYR A 375 -10.35 -28.00 9.72
C TYR A 375 -9.75 -29.13 8.87
N ASN A 376 -8.45 -29.38 8.99
CA ASN A 376 -7.77 -30.44 8.22
C ASN A 376 -7.47 -31.70 9.05
N GLY A 377 -7.74 -31.68 10.35
CA GLY A 377 -7.50 -32.80 11.27
C GLY A 377 -6.02 -33.12 11.46
N ARG A 378 -5.13 -32.13 11.40
CA ARG A 378 -3.66 -32.33 11.48
C ARG A 378 -3.02 -31.50 12.58
N GLY A 379 -1.95 -32.06 13.15
CA GLY A 379 -1.01 -31.32 13.99
C GLY A 379 -0.07 -30.41 13.19
N PRO A 380 0.76 -29.62 13.90
CA PRO A 380 1.64 -28.64 13.28
C PRO A 380 2.78 -29.28 12.47
N ALA A 381 3.14 -28.67 11.35
CA ALA A 381 4.29 -29.08 10.54
C ALA A 381 5.00 -27.85 9.93
N ARG A 382 6.32 -27.96 9.71
CA ARG A 382 7.14 -26.95 9.01
C ARG A 382 6.98 -25.54 9.58
N LYS A 383 6.89 -25.41 10.90
CA LYS A 383 6.84 -24.11 11.58
C LYS A 383 8.25 -23.68 11.94
N ALA A 384 8.60 -22.42 11.70
CA ALA A 384 9.85 -21.80 12.11
C ALA A 384 9.53 -20.57 12.96
N VAL A 385 9.60 -20.72 14.29
CA VAL A 385 9.27 -19.65 15.23
C VAL A 385 10.53 -19.07 15.86
N GLY A 386 10.72 -17.77 15.66
CA GLY A 386 11.87 -16.99 16.09
C GLY A 386 11.91 -16.71 17.60
N PRO A 387 12.93 -15.97 18.06
CA PRO A 387 13.05 -15.58 19.46
C PRO A 387 11.88 -14.72 19.93
N TYR A 388 11.55 -14.88 21.21
CA TYR A 388 10.66 -13.99 21.96
C TYR A 388 11.51 -12.94 22.69
N ILE A 389 11.08 -11.68 22.60
CA ILE A 389 11.79 -10.52 23.17
C ILE A 389 10.82 -9.72 24.03
N GLU A 390 10.95 -9.86 25.34
CA GLU A 390 10.23 -9.05 26.33
C GLU A 390 10.97 -7.74 26.61
N LEU A 391 10.28 -6.60 26.56
CA LEU A 391 10.93 -5.29 26.74
C LEU A 391 10.24 -4.34 27.72
N GLY A 392 8.93 -4.41 27.89
CA GLY A 392 8.21 -3.49 28.77
C GLY A 392 7.93 -4.09 30.14
N ALA A 393 7.88 -3.25 31.17
CA ALA A 393 7.63 -3.68 32.55
C ALA A 393 6.21 -4.23 32.77
N GLU A 394 5.30 -3.99 31.82
CA GLU A 394 3.91 -4.45 31.83
C GLU A 394 3.66 -5.62 30.86
N ALA A 395 4.71 -6.12 30.21
CA ALA A 395 4.66 -7.33 29.40
C ALA A 395 4.80 -8.56 30.30
N ASP A 396 3.91 -9.54 30.17
CA ASP A 396 4.02 -10.81 30.91
C ASP A 396 3.51 -12.01 30.09
N ILE A 397 4.18 -13.15 30.26
CA ILE A 397 3.75 -14.45 29.72
C ILE A 397 3.43 -15.35 30.90
N ALA A 398 2.13 -15.63 31.10
CA ALA A 398 1.63 -16.21 32.33
C ALA A 398 2.04 -17.67 32.55
N THR A 399 2.39 -18.40 31.49
CA THR A 399 2.73 -19.83 31.57
C THR A 399 4.16 -20.13 31.10
N ASN A 400 4.40 -20.11 29.78
CA ASN A 400 5.71 -20.34 29.18
C ASN A 400 5.76 -19.73 27.76
N ILE A 401 6.90 -19.73 27.07
CA ILE A 401 6.99 -19.06 25.76
C ILE A 401 6.28 -19.84 24.66
N VAL A 402 6.46 -21.16 24.59
CA VAL A 402 5.91 -22.01 23.53
C VAL A 402 5.01 -23.09 24.11
N ASN A 403 3.76 -23.15 23.65
CA ASN A 403 2.87 -24.27 23.86
C ASN A 403 2.87 -25.19 22.63
N LEU A 404 3.38 -26.41 22.77
CA LEU A 404 3.12 -27.49 21.83
C LEU A 404 1.82 -28.19 22.25
N SER A 405 0.69 -27.73 21.70
CA SER A 405 -0.65 -28.21 22.03
C SER A 405 -1.11 -29.41 21.18
N ALA A 406 -0.30 -29.82 20.20
CA ALA A 406 -0.48 -31.05 19.44
C ALA A 406 0.85 -31.63 18.95
N GLN A 407 0.89 -32.94 18.69
CA GLN A 407 2.11 -33.59 18.19
C GLN A 407 2.57 -33.00 16.85
N ALA A 408 3.77 -32.43 16.81
CA ALA A 408 4.37 -31.95 15.57
C ALA A 408 4.76 -33.10 14.64
N ASP A 409 4.58 -32.92 13.33
CA ASP A 409 4.89 -33.94 12.31
C ASP A 409 6.40 -34.29 12.32
N PRO A 410 6.79 -35.53 12.67
CA PRO A 410 8.20 -35.94 12.70
C PRO A 410 8.87 -35.97 11.32
N ALA A 411 8.10 -36.14 10.24
CA ALA A 411 8.61 -36.15 8.87
C ALA A 411 8.80 -34.72 8.32
N ASN A 412 8.13 -33.74 8.92
CA ASN A 412 8.15 -32.34 8.53
C ASN A 412 8.38 -31.46 9.77
N PRO A 413 9.60 -31.53 10.35
CA PRO A 413 9.89 -30.97 11.66
C PRO A 413 9.62 -29.47 11.72
N SER A 414 9.33 -29.01 12.93
CA SER A 414 9.20 -27.59 13.26
C SER A 414 10.37 -27.16 14.14
N PHE A 415 10.73 -25.88 14.09
CA PHE A 415 11.89 -25.32 14.74
C PHE A 415 11.52 -24.12 15.59
N TYR A 416 12.07 -24.07 16.79
CA TYR A 416 11.99 -22.93 17.69
C TYR A 416 13.39 -22.40 18.02
N TYR A 417 13.59 -21.11 17.81
CA TYR A 417 14.87 -20.43 18.05
C TYR A 417 14.96 -19.90 19.49
N GLY A 418 14.72 -20.76 20.48
CA GLY A 418 14.92 -20.50 21.91
C GLY A 418 15.27 -21.78 22.68
N ALA A 419 15.28 -21.71 24.01
CA ALA A 419 15.70 -22.83 24.85
C ALA A 419 14.65 -23.95 24.86
N ALA A 420 15.07 -25.17 25.20
CA ALA A 420 14.12 -26.27 25.35
C ALA A 420 13.20 -26.10 26.57
N ASP A 421 13.67 -25.39 27.60
CA ASP A 421 12.91 -25.10 28.83
C ASP A 421 11.77 -24.10 28.59
N ASP A 422 11.81 -23.37 27.47
CA ASP A 422 10.77 -22.43 27.04
C ASP A 422 9.53 -23.14 26.44
N VAL A 423 9.58 -24.48 26.32
CA VAL A 423 8.57 -25.29 25.63
C VAL A 423 7.78 -26.16 26.58
N ASP A 424 6.48 -25.91 26.66
CA ASP A 424 5.50 -26.79 27.27
C ASP A 424 4.93 -27.77 26.24
N VAL A 425 4.78 -29.03 26.64
CA VAL A 425 4.08 -30.06 25.85
C VAL A 425 2.78 -30.39 26.56
N THR A 426 1.68 -29.88 26.05
CA THR A 426 0.36 -29.97 26.74
C THR A 426 -0.54 -31.05 26.16
N HIS A 427 -0.17 -31.63 25.02
CA HIS A 427 -0.90 -32.75 24.41
C HIS A 427 -0.57 -34.11 25.05
N GLY A 428 -1.51 -35.06 24.96
CA GLY A 428 -1.43 -36.36 25.64
C GLY A 428 -0.60 -37.44 24.93
N ASP A 429 0.02 -37.16 23.78
CA ASP A 429 0.57 -38.20 22.88
C ASP A 429 1.98 -38.69 23.24
N GLY A 430 2.51 -38.30 24.40
CA GLY A 430 3.71 -38.89 25.03
C GLY A 430 5.05 -38.63 24.32
N SER A 431 5.08 -37.85 23.24
CA SER A 431 6.31 -37.39 22.57
C SER A 431 6.12 -36.01 21.94
N ASN A 432 7.16 -35.16 21.97
CA ASN A 432 7.17 -33.83 21.34
C ASN A 432 7.13 -33.88 19.78
N GLY A 433 7.08 -35.08 19.21
CA GLY A 433 7.09 -35.31 17.77
C GLY A 433 8.29 -34.67 17.05
N GLY A 434 8.00 -33.91 16.01
CA GLY A 434 8.95 -33.23 15.13
C GLY A 434 9.47 -31.86 15.59
N LEU A 435 9.10 -31.34 16.77
CA LEU A 435 9.58 -30.03 17.23
C LEU A 435 11.04 -30.10 17.71
N ARG A 436 11.84 -29.08 17.36
CA ARG A 436 13.25 -28.92 17.77
C ARG A 436 13.50 -27.51 18.30
N ALA A 437 13.89 -27.39 19.57
CA ALA A 437 14.38 -26.16 20.15
C ALA A 437 15.89 -26.00 19.87
N MET A 438 16.32 -24.82 19.44
CA MET A 438 17.67 -24.58 18.91
C MET A 438 18.59 -23.78 19.85
N GLY A 439 18.07 -23.25 20.96
CA GLY A 439 18.76 -22.34 21.87
C GLY A 439 19.75 -23.01 22.85
N SER A 440 19.89 -24.34 22.80
CA SER A 440 20.82 -25.08 23.67
C SER A 440 21.95 -25.76 22.88
N ALA A 441 22.66 -25.02 22.01
CA ALA A 441 23.93 -25.51 21.48
C ALA A 441 24.89 -25.76 22.67
N GLY A 442 25.26 -27.04 22.86
CA GLY A 442 25.83 -27.56 24.11
C GLY A 442 27.11 -26.88 24.57
N THR A 443 27.43 -27.05 25.86
CA THR A 443 28.76 -26.76 26.40
C THR A 443 29.79 -27.57 25.62
N GLY A 444 30.55 -26.92 24.75
CA GLY A 444 31.72 -27.53 24.14
C GLY A 444 32.72 -27.93 25.23
N PHE A 445 33.10 -29.20 25.26
CA PHE A 445 34.22 -29.70 26.06
C PHE A 445 35.56 -29.27 25.45
#